data_AF-A0A1H3VQT7-F1
#
_entry.id   AF-A0A1H3VQT7-F1
#
_cell.length_a   1.000
_cell.length_b   1.000
_cell.length_c   1.000
_cell.angle_alpha   90.00
_cell.angle_beta   90.00
_cell.angle_gamma   90.00
#
_symmetry.space_group_name_H-M   'P 1'
#
loop_
_entity.id
_entity.type
_entity.pdbx_description
1 polymer ?
#
loop_
_entity_poly.entity_id
_entity_poly.type
_entity_poly.pdbx_seq_one_letter_code
_entity_poly.pdbx_strand_id
1 'polypeptide(L)'
;MKRASWIAIDLKSFYASVECVERNLDPLTTNLVVADESRTEKTICLAATPAIKKYGVPGRARLFEVVQKVKMVNSGRRYFAPGRKLTGESCDAIELEKNPNLAVSYIVAPPRMALYMKYSAHVYGVYLRYIAKEDIHPYSIDEVFIHAGPYLGTYRMSAHELAMKMVREVLEETGITATAGIGTNMYLAKIAMDIVAKHMPPDKDGVRIAELDEMSYRQRLWAHTPLTDFWRVGPGTAKRLENMCLYSMGDVARESMSKRGEERLYKAFGINAELLIDHAWGYEPCTMDAVKSYRPMSTSLSSGQVLHEPYTHEQGRLIVWEMADQLILDLVAKKLVTNQVVLDIGYDIENIARGYTGEIHIDHYGRKVPKAAHGTVSLPKHTSSSKKLLRETLALYDRITNPALLVRRVTVTVGRLIYEDSLENRRESVVEFNLFADVDAEAKREEANMREEKREKSLQHAMLAIRRRFGKNAILKAANLRKEARTIARNSEIGGHRA
;
A
#
# COMPACT_ATOMS: atom_id res chain seq x y z
N MET A 1 11.92 -35.66 -7.67
CA MET A 1 12.05 -34.18 -7.55
C MET A 1 11.97 -33.82 -6.08
N LYS A 2 12.92 -33.04 -5.54
CA LYS A 2 12.73 -32.44 -4.21
C LYS A 2 11.50 -31.52 -4.32
N ARG A 3 10.52 -31.67 -3.42
CA ARG A 3 9.33 -30.79 -3.40
C ARG A 3 9.84 -29.35 -3.20
N ALA A 4 9.31 -28.41 -3.98
CA ALA A 4 9.58 -26.99 -3.77
C ALA A 4 9.16 -26.61 -2.35
N SER A 5 9.91 -25.71 -1.72
CA SER A 5 9.64 -25.26 -0.36
C SER A 5 9.77 -23.75 -0.29
N TRP A 6 8.69 -23.12 0.11
CA TRP A 6 8.51 -21.68 0.17
C TRP A 6 8.27 -21.27 1.62
N ILE A 7 8.85 -20.14 2.01
CA ILE A 7 8.65 -19.52 3.32
C ILE A 7 8.09 -18.12 3.08
N ALA A 8 6.94 -17.81 3.68
CA ALA A 8 6.44 -16.45 3.82
C ALA A 8 6.74 -16.00 5.26
N ILE A 9 7.28 -14.80 5.45
CA ILE A 9 7.56 -14.23 6.79
C ILE A 9 6.93 -12.84 6.87
N ASP A 10 6.20 -12.56 7.95
CA ASP A 10 5.49 -11.30 8.25
C ASP A 10 5.86 -10.85 9.67
N LEU A 11 6.42 -9.64 9.80
CA LEU A 11 6.83 -9.08 11.10
C LEU A 11 5.62 -8.66 11.93
N LYS A 12 5.58 -9.07 13.19
CA LYS A 12 4.39 -8.88 14.03
C LYS A 12 4.15 -7.40 14.29
N SER A 13 3.04 -6.85 13.77
CA SER A 13 2.61 -5.45 14.01
C SER A 13 3.73 -4.43 13.77
N PHE A 14 4.46 -4.59 12.67
CA PHE A 14 5.78 -4.01 12.41
C PHE A 14 5.98 -2.58 12.93
N TYR A 15 5.21 -1.59 12.46
CA TYR A 15 5.42 -0.19 12.89
C TYR A 15 5.25 -0.01 14.40
N ALA A 16 4.24 -0.64 15.01
CA ALA A 16 4.02 -0.55 16.45
C ALA A 16 5.16 -1.23 17.23
N SER A 17 5.68 -2.34 16.71
CA SER A 17 6.82 -3.04 17.33
C SER A 17 8.11 -2.23 17.25
N VAL A 18 8.39 -1.58 16.12
CA VAL A 18 9.52 -0.63 16.02
C VAL A 18 9.36 0.51 17.04
N GLU A 19 8.16 1.09 17.16
CA GLU A 19 7.91 2.16 18.13
C GLU A 19 8.07 1.70 19.60
N CYS A 20 7.71 0.45 19.93
CA CYS A 20 7.95 -0.12 21.26
C CYS A 20 9.45 -0.33 21.52
N VAL A 21 10.17 -0.98 20.61
CA VAL A 21 11.62 -1.25 20.76
C VAL A 21 12.40 0.05 20.96
N GLU A 22 12.12 1.07 20.15
CA GLU A 22 12.76 2.39 20.25
C GLU A 22 12.46 3.14 21.55
N ARG A 23 11.44 2.70 22.30
CA ARG A 23 11.08 3.23 23.62
C ARG A 23 11.51 2.31 24.76
N ASN A 24 12.27 1.25 24.47
CA ASN A 24 12.64 0.20 25.44
C ASN A 24 11.40 -0.47 26.08
N LEU A 25 10.36 -0.67 25.29
CA LEU A 25 9.11 -1.34 25.70
C LEU A 25 8.97 -2.68 24.96
N ASP A 26 8.31 -3.66 25.59
CA ASP A 26 8.03 -4.95 24.97
C ASP A 26 6.88 -4.81 23.93
N PRO A 27 7.12 -5.12 22.64
CA PRO A 27 6.11 -5.06 21.60
C PRO A 27 4.87 -5.94 21.82
N LEU A 28 4.99 -7.03 22.58
CA LEU A 28 3.94 -8.02 22.78
C LEU A 28 2.99 -7.68 23.94
N THR A 29 3.48 -6.96 24.96
CA THR A 29 2.72 -6.61 26.18
C THR A 29 2.25 -5.16 26.21
N THR A 30 2.95 -4.25 25.53
CA THR A 30 2.64 -2.82 25.58
C THR A 30 1.42 -2.49 24.73
N ASN A 31 0.47 -1.73 25.27
CA ASN A 31 -0.66 -1.14 24.54
C ASN A 31 -0.19 0.13 23.82
N LEU A 32 0.05 0.04 22.52
CA LEU A 32 0.51 1.16 21.70
C LEU A 32 -0.19 1.16 20.33
N VAL A 33 -0.49 2.35 19.83
CA VAL A 33 -0.97 2.59 18.47
C VAL A 33 -0.08 3.60 17.76
N VAL A 34 0.12 3.40 16.46
CA VAL A 34 0.90 4.32 15.62
C VAL A 34 -0.07 5.23 14.89
N ALA A 35 -0.17 6.48 15.32
CA ALA A 35 -1.08 7.47 14.75
C ALA A 35 -0.52 8.89 14.91
N ASP A 36 -0.95 9.79 14.04
CA ASP A 36 -0.59 11.21 14.12
C ASP A 36 -1.65 11.97 14.93
N GLU A 37 -1.43 12.09 16.25
CA GLU A 37 -2.33 12.79 17.18
C GLU A 37 -2.37 14.30 16.99
N SER A 38 -1.43 14.89 16.24
CA SER A 38 -1.48 16.32 15.89
C SER A 38 -2.63 16.65 14.92
N ARG A 39 -3.20 15.61 14.29
CA ARG A 39 -4.40 15.69 13.46
C ARG A 39 -5.65 15.43 14.31
N THR A 40 -6.82 15.39 13.66
CA THR A 40 -8.07 14.99 14.34
C THR A 40 -8.03 13.51 14.76
N GLU A 41 -8.83 13.12 15.76
CA GLU A 41 -9.04 11.69 16.12
C GLU A 41 -9.62 10.83 14.98
N LYS A 42 -10.08 11.45 13.89
CA LYS A 42 -10.43 10.74 12.64
C LYS A 42 -9.20 10.25 11.86
N THR A 43 -7.99 10.51 12.34
CA THR A 43 -6.75 10.00 11.77
C THR A 43 -6.72 8.47 11.80
N ILE A 44 -6.01 7.87 10.84
CA ILE A 44 -5.86 6.42 10.77
C ILE A 44 -4.70 5.99 11.66
N CYS A 45 -4.91 4.92 12.42
CA CYS A 45 -3.83 4.18 13.08
C CYS A 45 -3.18 3.27 12.03
N LEU A 46 -1.88 3.45 11.80
CA LEU A 46 -1.11 2.65 10.84
C LEU A 46 -0.83 1.25 11.35
N ALA A 47 -0.64 1.14 12.67
CA ALA A 47 -0.44 -0.12 13.35
C ALA A 47 -0.93 -0.01 14.80
N ALA A 48 -1.17 -1.17 15.40
CA ALA A 48 -1.52 -1.34 16.80
C ALA A 48 -0.81 -2.60 17.31
N THR A 49 -0.32 -2.56 18.54
CA THR A 49 0.36 -3.71 19.17
C THR A 49 -0.59 -4.89 19.37
N PRO A 50 -0.08 -6.13 19.50
CA PRO A 50 -0.90 -7.29 19.84
C PRO A 50 -1.68 -7.12 21.14
N ALA A 51 -1.10 -6.47 22.16
CA ALA A 51 -1.76 -6.24 23.45
C ALA A 51 -3.06 -5.45 23.30
N ILE A 52 -3.03 -4.30 22.60
CA ILE A 52 -4.24 -3.46 22.47
C ILE A 52 -5.29 -4.10 21.55
N LYS A 53 -4.86 -4.92 20.58
CA LYS A 53 -5.77 -5.70 19.72
C LYS A 53 -6.61 -6.70 20.52
N LYS A 54 -6.12 -7.22 21.66
CA LYS A 54 -6.89 -8.11 22.55
C LYS A 54 -8.15 -7.43 23.10
N TYR A 55 -8.17 -6.09 23.17
CA TYR A 55 -9.35 -5.31 23.57
C TYR A 55 -10.34 -5.05 22.41
N GLY A 56 -10.15 -5.71 21.26
CA GLY A 56 -11.03 -5.56 20.10
C GLY A 56 -10.77 -4.31 19.28
N VAL A 57 -9.56 -3.73 19.39
CA VAL A 57 -9.09 -2.66 18.50
C VAL A 57 -8.62 -3.27 17.16
N PRO A 58 -9.22 -2.88 16.02
CA PRO A 58 -8.77 -3.34 14.71
C PRO A 58 -7.33 -2.92 14.39
N GLY A 59 -6.62 -3.69 13.55
CA GLY A 59 -5.25 -3.35 13.14
C GLY A 59 -5.11 -2.05 12.35
N ARG A 60 -6.19 -1.59 11.69
CA ARG A 60 -6.28 -0.32 10.96
C ARG A 60 -7.48 0.50 11.43
N ALA A 61 -7.59 0.70 12.74
CA ALA A 61 -8.63 1.52 13.34
C ALA A 61 -8.40 3.02 13.05
N ARG A 62 -9.44 3.84 13.25
CA ARG A 62 -9.30 5.28 13.48
C ARG A 62 -9.01 5.53 14.95
N LEU A 63 -8.29 6.63 15.26
CA LEU A 63 -7.91 6.92 16.64
C LEU A 63 -9.13 7.04 17.57
N PHE A 64 -10.23 7.64 17.11
CA PHE A 64 -11.46 7.70 17.90
C PHE A 64 -12.05 6.32 18.24
N GLU A 65 -11.87 5.31 17.38
CA GLU A 65 -12.34 3.94 17.65
C GLU A 65 -11.49 3.30 18.76
N VAL A 66 -10.18 3.58 18.79
CA VAL A 66 -9.29 3.17 19.89
C VAL A 66 -9.75 3.80 21.19
N VAL A 67 -9.98 5.12 21.20
CA VAL A 67 -10.48 5.87 22.37
C VAL A 67 -11.78 5.26 22.88
N GLN A 68 -12.74 4.98 22.00
CA GLN A 68 -14.02 4.39 22.36
C GLN A 68 -13.88 2.98 22.95
N LYS A 69 -13.08 2.11 22.33
CA LYS A 69 -12.84 0.75 22.81
C LYS A 69 -12.18 0.73 24.19
N VAL A 70 -11.15 1.55 24.39
CA VAL A 70 -10.46 1.64 25.69
C VAL A 70 -11.39 2.19 26.77
N LYS A 71 -12.21 3.21 26.47
CA LYS A 71 -13.24 3.72 27.40
C LYS A 71 -14.24 2.64 27.80
N MET A 72 -14.68 1.80 26.84
CA MET A 72 -15.59 0.67 27.11
C MET A 72 -14.93 -0.38 28.03
N VAL A 73 -13.68 -0.75 27.75
CA VAL A 73 -12.91 -1.68 28.59
C VAL A 73 -12.74 -1.15 30.00
N ASN A 74 -12.37 0.13 30.16
CA ASN A 74 -12.20 0.75 31.47
C ASN A 74 -13.51 0.88 32.24
N SER A 75 -14.63 1.07 31.55
CA SER A 75 -15.96 1.04 32.18
C SER A 75 -16.27 -0.34 32.77
N GLY A 76 -15.93 -1.41 32.03
CA GLY A 76 -16.02 -2.79 32.52
C GLY A 76 -15.07 -3.06 33.68
N ARG A 77 -13.78 -2.71 33.56
CA ARG A 77 -12.80 -2.88 34.65
C ARG A 77 -13.21 -2.16 35.92
N ARG A 78 -13.70 -0.92 35.82
CA ARG A 78 -14.22 -0.15 36.95
C ARG A 78 -15.38 -0.85 37.65
N TYR A 79 -16.23 -1.56 36.91
CA TYR A 79 -17.36 -2.30 37.51
C TYR A 79 -16.87 -3.46 38.40
N PHE A 80 -15.81 -4.16 37.99
CA PHE A 80 -15.23 -5.30 38.71
C PHE A 80 -14.15 -4.91 39.73
N ALA A 81 -13.62 -3.69 39.68
CA ALA A 81 -12.60 -3.23 40.60
C ALA A 81 -13.14 -3.10 42.04
N PRO A 82 -12.37 -3.52 43.07
CA PRO A 82 -12.64 -3.22 44.47
C PRO A 82 -13.08 -1.76 44.70
N GLY A 83 -14.23 -1.58 45.35
CA GLY A 83 -14.79 -0.24 45.59
C GLY A 83 -15.26 0.51 44.33
N ARG A 84 -15.36 -0.16 43.18
CA ARG A 84 -15.76 0.37 41.86
C ARG A 84 -14.94 1.58 41.40
N LYS A 85 -13.67 1.64 41.80
CA LYS A 85 -12.75 2.73 41.46
C LYS A 85 -11.47 2.16 40.86
N LEU A 86 -10.96 2.85 39.84
CA LEU A 86 -9.64 2.60 39.28
C LEU A 86 -8.67 3.57 39.96
N THR A 87 -7.55 3.06 40.49
CA THR A 87 -6.61 3.82 41.33
C THR A 87 -5.32 4.22 40.60
N GLY A 88 -5.23 3.90 39.31
CA GLY A 88 -4.11 4.23 38.44
C GLY A 88 -4.38 3.78 37.01
N GLU A 89 -3.36 3.85 36.16
CA GLU A 89 -3.41 3.36 34.79
C GLU A 89 -2.11 2.67 34.42
N SER A 90 -2.17 1.74 33.47
CA SER A 90 -0.98 1.13 32.89
C SER A 90 -1.21 0.83 31.42
N CYS A 91 -0.13 0.93 30.64
CA CYS A 91 -0.11 0.52 29.26
C CYS A 91 0.45 -0.90 29.09
N ASP A 92 0.95 -1.55 30.14
CA ASP A 92 1.50 -2.91 30.07
C ASP A 92 0.44 -3.96 30.39
N ALA A 93 0.25 -4.93 29.50
CA ALA A 93 -0.74 -5.98 29.66
C ALA A 93 -0.51 -6.89 30.88
N ILE A 94 0.75 -7.18 31.23
CA ILE A 94 1.09 -8.04 32.38
C ILE A 94 0.72 -7.33 33.68
N GLU A 95 1.02 -6.03 33.78
CA GLU A 95 0.64 -5.23 34.94
C GLU A 95 -0.89 -5.11 35.07
N LEU A 96 -1.59 -4.89 33.95
CA LEU A 96 -3.05 -4.82 33.89
C LEU A 96 -3.75 -6.13 34.25
N GLU A 97 -3.14 -7.28 33.94
CA GLU A 97 -3.62 -8.61 34.35
C GLU A 97 -3.41 -8.86 35.84
N LYS A 98 -2.27 -8.43 36.40
CA LYS A 98 -1.95 -8.58 37.83
C LYS A 98 -2.76 -7.64 38.73
N ASN A 99 -3.10 -6.45 38.26
CA ASN A 99 -3.78 -5.45 39.06
C ASN A 99 -5.13 -5.01 38.43
N PRO A 100 -6.28 -5.52 38.94
CA PRO A 100 -7.59 -5.16 38.41
C PRO A 100 -7.99 -3.70 38.69
N ASN A 101 -7.30 -3.01 39.60
CA ASN A 101 -7.58 -1.60 39.92
C ASN A 101 -6.98 -0.61 38.92
N LEU A 102 -6.16 -1.07 37.97
CA LEU A 102 -5.57 -0.19 36.95
C LEU A 102 -6.50 -0.05 35.75
N ALA A 103 -6.66 1.18 35.28
CA ALA A 103 -7.23 1.49 33.98
C ALA A 103 -6.26 1.10 32.87
N VAL A 104 -6.79 0.58 31.76
CA VAL A 104 -6.02 0.43 30.52
C VAL A 104 -5.73 1.82 29.97
N SER A 105 -4.46 2.18 29.91
CA SER A 105 -3.97 3.30 29.09
C SER A 105 -3.23 2.75 27.87
N TYR A 106 -2.88 3.63 26.93
CA TYR A 106 -2.14 3.27 25.73
C TYR A 106 -1.28 4.43 25.24
N ILE A 107 -0.22 4.11 24.52
CA ILE A 107 0.69 5.09 23.94
C ILE A 107 0.27 5.38 22.49
N VAL A 108 0.22 6.66 22.11
CA VAL A 108 0.10 7.09 20.71
C VAL A 108 1.49 7.49 20.21
N ALA A 109 2.04 6.71 19.29
CA ALA A 109 3.33 6.98 18.70
C ALA A 109 3.17 7.62 17.31
N PRO A 110 3.84 8.76 17.03
CA PRO A 110 3.81 9.36 15.70
C PRO A 110 4.52 8.45 14.68
N PRO A 111 4.00 8.30 13.45
CA PRO A 111 4.67 7.55 12.40
C PRO A 111 6.07 8.09 12.07
N ARG A 112 7.07 7.21 11.99
CA ARG A 112 8.46 7.50 11.60
C ARG A 112 8.86 6.64 10.40
N MET A 113 8.37 6.98 9.22
CA MET A 113 8.44 6.10 8.04
C MET A 113 9.87 5.78 7.59
N ALA A 114 10.80 6.73 7.65
CA ALA A 114 12.21 6.49 7.32
C ALA A 114 12.87 5.53 8.31
N LEU A 115 12.47 5.56 9.59
CA LEU A 115 12.95 4.61 10.59
C LEU A 115 12.43 3.20 10.28
N TYR A 116 11.15 3.06 9.92
CA TYR A 116 10.59 1.76 9.53
C TYR A 116 11.30 1.18 8.31
N MET A 117 11.67 2.01 7.34
CA MET A 117 12.47 1.57 6.19
C MET A 117 13.88 1.10 6.59
N LYS A 118 14.52 1.73 7.59
CA LYS A 118 15.81 1.26 8.13
C LYS A 118 15.70 -0.10 8.78
N TYR A 119 14.69 -0.29 9.64
CA TYR A 119 14.43 -1.59 10.27
C TYR A 119 14.13 -2.67 9.22
N SER A 120 13.30 -2.37 8.22
CA SER A 120 13.01 -3.28 7.10
C SER A 120 14.27 -3.69 6.34
N ALA A 121 15.14 -2.73 6.02
CA ALA A 121 16.41 -2.99 5.36
C ALA A 121 17.36 -3.84 6.22
N HIS A 122 17.38 -3.61 7.55
CA HIS A 122 18.15 -4.41 8.51
C HIS A 122 17.67 -5.86 8.51
N VAL A 123 16.36 -6.07 8.66
CA VAL A 123 15.72 -7.39 8.62
C VAL A 123 16.00 -8.10 7.29
N TYR A 124 15.88 -7.39 6.17
CA TYR A 124 16.23 -7.95 4.86
C TYR A 124 17.71 -8.36 4.79
N GLY A 125 18.60 -7.58 5.41
CA GLY A 125 20.01 -7.92 5.57
C GLY A 125 20.23 -9.23 6.30
N VAL A 126 19.43 -9.53 7.34
CA VAL A 126 19.46 -10.84 8.03
C VAL A 126 19.15 -11.97 7.06
N TYR A 127 18.09 -11.83 6.25
CA TYR A 127 17.70 -12.86 5.29
C TYR A 127 18.78 -13.12 4.21
N LEU A 128 19.46 -12.06 3.76
CA LEU A 128 20.53 -12.15 2.77
C LEU A 128 21.76 -12.94 3.26
N ARG A 129 21.93 -13.15 4.57
CA ARG A 129 22.97 -14.04 5.10
C ARG A 129 22.69 -15.51 4.79
N TYR A 130 21.44 -15.87 4.53
CA TYR A 130 21.01 -17.25 4.33
C TYR A 130 20.63 -17.57 2.90
N ILE A 131 19.95 -16.63 2.24
CA ILE A 131 19.28 -16.82 0.95
C ILE A 131 19.79 -15.78 -0.04
N ALA A 132 20.08 -16.18 -1.28
CA ALA A 132 20.46 -15.25 -2.33
C ALA A 132 19.29 -14.33 -2.71
N LYS A 133 19.61 -13.10 -3.13
CA LYS A 133 18.61 -12.06 -3.46
C LYS A 133 17.61 -12.50 -4.53
N GLU A 134 18.03 -13.38 -5.43
CA GLU A 134 17.24 -13.95 -6.52
C GLU A 134 16.11 -14.83 -5.98
N ASP A 135 16.32 -15.48 -4.83
CA ASP A 135 15.36 -16.36 -4.15
C ASP A 135 14.53 -15.66 -3.06
N ILE A 136 14.64 -14.33 -2.94
CA ILE A 136 13.85 -13.51 -1.99
C ILE A 136 13.00 -12.48 -2.74
N HIS A 137 11.70 -12.45 -2.49
CA HIS A 137 10.79 -11.42 -2.99
C HIS A 137 10.19 -10.60 -1.84
N PRO A 138 10.60 -9.33 -1.66
CA PRO A 138 9.93 -8.41 -0.74
C PRO A 138 8.50 -8.16 -1.22
N TYR A 139 7.52 -8.59 -0.43
CA TYR A 139 6.10 -8.40 -0.73
C TYR A 139 5.59 -7.07 -0.18
N SER A 140 6.04 -6.69 1.02
CA SER A 140 5.83 -5.38 1.64
C SER A 140 7.08 -4.96 2.42
N ILE A 141 6.97 -3.87 3.20
CA ILE A 141 8.06 -3.40 4.08
C ILE A 141 8.36 -4.40 5.21
N ASP A 142 7.40 -5.23 5.57
CA ASP A 142 7.43 -6.16 6.70
C ASP A 142 7.14 -7.61 6.31
N GLU A 143 6.96 -7.89 5.02
CA GLU A 143 6.58 -9.19 4.50
C GLU A 143 7.45 -9.63 3.33
N VAL A 144 7.87 -10.89 3.33
CA VAL A 144 8.75 -11.46 2.32
C VAL A 144 8.34 -12.88 1.94
N PHE A 145 8.53 -13.24 0.67
CA PHE A 145 8.53 -14.61 0.18
C PHE A 145 9.96 -15.08 -0.09
N ILE A 146 10.27 -16.30 0.33
CA ILE A 146 11.58 -16.92 0.21
C ILE A 146 11.41 -18.29 -0.45
N HIS A 147 12.15 -18.54 -1.53
CA HIS A 147 12.28 -19.86 -2.13
C HIS A 147 13.42 -20.62 -1.43
N ALA A 148 13.07 -21.37 -0.38
CA ALA A 148 14.03 -22.01 0.52
C ALA A 148 14.54 -23.37 0.01
N GLY A 149 13.79 -24.03 -0.88
CA GLY A 149 14.07 -25.38 -1.37
C GLY A 149 15.54 -25.67 -1.74
N PRO A 150 16.22 -24.80 -2.51
CA PRO A 150 17.63 -24.99 -2.89
C PRO A 150 18.61 -25.01 -1.70
N TYR A 151 18.26 -24.34 -0.60
CA TYR A 151 19.16 -24.09 0.53
C TYR A 151 19.08 -25.14 1.64
N LEU A 152 17.95 -25.86 1.74
CA LEU A 152 17.69 -26.82 2.82
C LEU A 152 18.78 -27.90 2.91
N GLY A 153 19.25 -28.41 1.77
CA GLY A 153 20.31 -29.42 1.72
C GLY A 153 21.68 -28.89 2.19
N THR A 154 22.00 -27.65 1.86
CA THR A 154 23.26 -26.98 2.24
C THR A 154 23.32 -26.78 3.75
N TYR A 155 22.24 -26.30 4.36
CA TYR A 155 22.16 -26.08 5.80
C TYR A 155 21.87 -27.35 6.60
N ARG A 156 21.49 -28.46 5.93
CA ARG A 156 21.01 -29.70 6.57
C ARG A 156 19.87 -29.43 7.55
N MET A 157 18.98 -28.52 7.16
CA MET A 157 17.82 -28.07 7.95
C MET A 157 16.56 -28.32 7.15
N SER A 158 15.48 -28.63 7.86
CA SER A 158 14.11 -28.49 7.35
C SER A 158 13.79 -27.02 7.09
N ALA A 159 12.75 -26.77 6.28
CA ALA A 159 12.26 -25.42 6.06
C ALA A 159 11.81 -24.75 7.37
N HIS A 160 11.25 -25.53 8.30
CA HIS A 160 10.86 -25.08 9.63
C HIS A 160 12.05 -24.60 10.45
N GLU A 161 13.12 -25.40 10.51
CA GLU A 161 14.33 -25.04 11.24
C GLU A 161 15.00 -23.80 10.64
N LEU A 162 15.06 -23.71 9.31
CA LEU A 162 15.65 -22.55 8.63
C LEU A 162 14.82 -21.28 8.84
N ALA A 163 13.49 -21.37 8.74
CA ALA A 163 12.57 -20.26 9.04
C ALA A 163 12.74 -19.79 10.49
N MET A 164 12.71 -20.73 11.44
CA MET A 164 12.88 -20.45 12.86
C MET A 164 14.23 -19.78 13.14
N LYS A 165 15.32 -20.24 12.50
CA LYS A 165 16.65 -19.65 12.63
C LYS A 165 16.67 -18.19 12.17
N MET A 166 16.15 -17.92 10.97
CA MET A 166 16.08 -16.55 10.44
C MET A 166 15.21 -15.64 11.32
N VAL A 167 14.05 -16.11 11.78
CA VAL A 167 13.15 -15.32 12.63
C VAL A 167 13.76 -15.02 14.00
N ARG A 168 14.42 -15.99 14.63
CA ARG A 168 15.09 -15.78 15.92
C ARG A 168 16.24 -14.78 15.83
N GLU A 169 17.00 -14.81 14.74
CA GLU A 169 18.08 -13.84 14.54
C GLU A 169 17.54 -12.43 14.25
N VAL A 170 16.41 -12.33 13.52
CA VAL A 170 15.68 -11.05 13.40
C VAL A 170 15.23 -10.54 14.77
N LEU A 171 14.67 -11.41 15.61
CA LEU A 171 14.25 -11.05 16.97
C LEU A 171 15.43 -10.59 17.83
N GLU A 172 16.55 -11.30 17.78
CA GLU A 172 17.77 -10.97 18.52
C GLU A 172 18.33 -9.60 18.14
N GLU A 173 18.40 -9.30 16.83
CA GLU A 173 19.01 -8.05 16.36
C GLU A 173 18.07 -6.84 16.39
N THR A 174 16.76 -7.06 16.30
CA THR A 174 15.79 -5.97 16.15
C THR A 174 14.79 -5.85 17.30
N GLY A 175 14.67 -6.86 18.16
CA GLY A 175 13.60 -6.96 19.17
C GLY A 175 12.21 -7.25 18.58
N ILE A 176 12.11 -7.54 17.29
CA ILE A 176 10.83 -7.75 16.59
C ILE A 176 10.68 -9.22 16.23
N THR A 177 9.61 -9.83 16.73
CA THR A 177 9.24 -11.21 16.36
C THR A 177 8.43 -11.26 15.06
N ALA A 178 8.32 -12.44 14.46
CA ALA A 178 7.62 -12.65 13.21
C ALA A 178 6.72 -13.89 13.24
N THR A 179 5.78 -13.91 12.30
CA THR A 179 5.04 -15.11 11.94
C THR A 179 5.58 -15.63 10.60
N ALA A 180 5.76 -16.93 10.47
CA ALA A 180 6.13 -17.56 9.20
C ALA A 180 5.09 -18.60 8.77
N GLY A 181 4.96 -18.78 7.46
CA GLY A 181 4.21 -19.87 6.85
C GLY A 181 5.08 -20.60 5.86
N ILE A 182 4.98 -21.92 5.84
CA ILE A 182 5.76 -22.80 4.95
C ILE A 182 4.79 -23.52 4.04
N GLY A 183 5.12 -23.61 2.76
CA GLY A 183 4.31 -24.39 1.83
C GLY A 183 5.08 -24.91 0.62
N THR A 184 4.41 -25.78 -0.13
CA THR A 184 4.95 -26.35 -1.39
C THR A 184 4.96 -25.32 -2.53
N ASN A 185 4.19 -24.23 -2.39
CA ASN A 185 4.13 -23.10 -3.30
C ASN A 185 3.89 -21.78 -2.54
N MET A 186 3.95 -20.63 -3.22
CA MET A 186 3.77 -19.31 -2.61
C MET A 186 2.40 -19.14 -1.94
N TYR A 187 1.33 -19.63 -2.58
CA TYR A 187 -0.02 -19.54 -2.04
C TYR A 187 -0.12 -20.27 -0.70
N LEU A 188 0.32 -21.53 -0.63
CA LEU A 188 0.26 -22.32 0.58
C LEU A 188 1.14 -21.75 1.70
N ALA A 189 2.33 -21.22 1.38
CA ALA A 189 3.15 -20.51 2.37
C ALA A 189 2.42 -19.28 2.94
N LYS A 190 1.78 -18.48 2.07
CA LYS A 190 1.02 -17.29 2.47
C LYS A 190 -0.19 -17.65 3.34
N ILE A 191 -0.97 -18.66 2.94
CA ILE A 191 -2.16 -19.10 3.68
C ILE A 191 -1.79 -19.79 4.99
N ALA A 192 -0.72 -20.58 5.02
CA ALA A 192 -0.19 -21.16 6.25
C ALA A 192 0.14 -20.05 7.25
N MET A 193 0.76 -18.97 6.79
CA MET A 193 1.06 -17.81 7.63
C MET A 193 -0.19 -17.06 8.09
N ASP A 194 -1.05 -16.66 7.15
CA ASP A 194 -2.16 -15.74 7.42
C ASP A 194 -3.32 -16.37 8.19
N ILE A 195 -3.69 -17.60 7.84
CA ILE A 195 -4.87 -18.27 8.39
C ILE A 195 -4.48 -19.19 9.55
N VAL A 196 -3.39 -19.95 9.43
CA VAL A 196 -3.04 -20.94 10.45
C VAL A 196 -2.11 -20.31 11.49
N ALA A 197 -0.92 -19.87 11.10
CA ALA A 197 0.11 -19.43 12.04
C ALA A 197 -0.33 -18.22 12.86
N LYS A 198 -0.97 -17.19 12.27
CA LYS A 198 -1.41 -15.99 13.03
C LYS A 198 -2.42 -16.30 14.14
N HIS A 199 -3.14 -17.42 14.08
CA HIS A 199 -4.14 -17.85 15.06
C HIS A 199 -3.62 -18.91 16.05
N MET A 200 -2.40 -19.41 15.85
CA MET A 200 -1.77 -20.34 16.79
C MET A 200 -1.20 -19.62 18.03
N PRO A 201 -1.11 -20.30 19.18
CA PRO A 201 -0.33 -19.82 20.31
C PRO A 201 1.13 -19.59 19.87
N PRO A 202 1.74 -18.46 20.25
CA PRO A 202 3.17 -18.25 20.00
C PRO A 202 4.02 -19.19 20.86
N ASP A 203 5.26 -19.42 20.43
CA ASP A 203 6.27 -20.01 21.29
C ASP A 203 6.78 -19.00 22.34
N LYS A 204 7.78 -19.40 23.13
CA LYS A 204 8.39 -18.55 24.17
C LYS A 204 9.00 -17.25 23.63
N ASP A 205 9.37 -17.21 22.34
CA ASP A 205 10.03 -16.10 21.67
C ASP A 205 9.01 -15.25 20.87
N GLY A 206 7.70 -15.54 21.02
CA GLY A 206 6.63 -14.86 20.30
C GLY A 206 6.42 -15.35 18.86
N VAL A 207 7.22 -16.33 18.41
CA VAL A 207 7.28 -16.83 17.03
C VAL A 207 6.09 -17.75 16.77
N ARG A 208 5.55 -17.68 15.55
CA ARG A 208 4.48 -18.57 15.08
C ARG A 208 4.85 -19.10 13.71
N ILE A 209 4.89 -20.42 13.54
CA ILE A 209 5.15 -21.07 12.26
C ILE A 209 4.06 -22.10 12.00
N ALA A 210 3.53 -22.12 10.78
CA ALA A 210 2.64 -23.18 10.33
C ALA A 210 3.05 -23.65 8.93
N GLU A 211 2.64 -24.87 8.60
CA GLU A 211 3.00 -25.52 7.34
C GLU A 211 1.75 -26.06 6.66
N LEU A 212 1.68 -25.91 5.34
CA LEU A 212 0.64 -26.49 4.51
C LEU A 212 1.23 -27.06 3.22
N ASP A 213 0.78 -28.27 2.88
CA ASP A 213 0.82 -28.82 1.53
C ASP A 213 -0.60 -28.86 0.97
N GLU A 214 -0.76 -29.30 -0.28
CA GLU A 214 -2.04 -29.29 -0.97
C GLU A 214 -3.08 -30.13 -0.22
N MET A 215 -2.68 -31.27 0.37
CA MET A 215 -3.60 -32.15 1.06
C MET A 215 -4.02 -31.61 2.43
N SER A 216 -3.07 -31.16 3.25
CA SER A 216 -3.35 -30.57 4.55
C SER A 216 -4.13 -29.26 4.42
N TYR A 217 -3.89 -28.47 3.37
CA TYR A 217 -4.70 -27.32 3.02
C TYR A 217 -6.17 -27.70 2.78
N ARG A 218 -6.44 -28.68 1.91
CA ARG A 218 -7.81 -29.12 1.61
C ARG A 218 -8.52 -29.67 2.85
N GLN A 219 -7.82 -30.46 3.65
CA GLN A 219 -8.37 -31.05 4.88
C GLN A 219 -8.71 -30.00 5.94
N ARG A 220 -7.87 -28.97 6.09
CA ARG A 220 -8.01 -27.98 7.17
C ARG A 220 -8.85 -26.77 6.78
N LEU A 221 -8.75 -26.32 5.53
CA LEU A 221 -9.20 -24.98 5.13
C LEU A 221 -10.31 -24.95 4.08
N TRP A 222 -10.72 -26.08 3.48
CA TRP A 222 -11.84 -26.04 2.54
C TRP A 222 -13.15 -25.54 3.14
N ALA A 223 -13.38 -25.78 4.43
CA ALA A 223 -14.55 -25.29 5.15
C ALA A 223 -14.30 -23.95 5.88
N HIS A 224 -13.11 -23.34 5.73
CA HIS A 224 -12.77 -22.10 6.42
C HIS A 224 -13.61 -20.93 5.88
N THR A 225 -14.08 -20.10 6.81
CA THR A 225 -14.80 -18.86 6.53
C THR A 225 -14.31 -17.78 7.49
N PRO A 226 -14.31 -16.49 7.09
CA PRO A 226 -14.76 -15.96 5.80
C PRO A 226 -13.77 -16.18 4.64
N LEU A 227 -14.29 -16.15 3.40
CA LEU A 227 -13.46 -16.22 2.17
C LEU A 227 -12.43 -15.10 2.06
N THR A 228 -12.65 -13.97 2.72
CA THR A 228 -11.73 -12.81 2.70
C THR A 228 -10.41 -13.06 3.42
N ASP A 229 -10.29 -14.15 4.16
CA ASP A 229 -9.03 -14.54 4.80
C ASP A 229 -8.04 -15.17 3.82
N PHE A 230 -8.53 -15.66 2.67
CA PHE A 230 -7.68 -16.22 1.64
C PHE A 230 -7.00 -15.13 0.82
N TRP A 231 -5.69 -15.31 0.60
CA TRP A 231 -4.91 -14.44 -0.26
C TRP A 231 -5.56 -14.29 -1.63
N ARG A 232 -5.53 -13.06 -2.17
CA ARG A 232 -6.21 -12.63 -3.42
C ARG A 232 -7.74 -12.56 -3.38
N VAL A 233 -8.42 -12.93 -2.29
CA VAL A 233 -9.88 -12.83 -2.19
C VAL A 233 -10.28 -11.60 -1.36
N GLY A 234 -10.65 -10.52 -2.04
CA GLY A 234 -11.17 -9.30 -1.39
C GLY A 234 -12.69 -9.34 -1.20
N PRO A 235 -13.29 -8.34 -0.49
CA PRO A 235 -14.73 -8.27 -0.24
C PRO A 235 -15.59 -8.32 -1.51
N GLY A 236 -15.13 -7.72 -2.61
CA GLY A 236 -15.83 -7.76 -3.90
C GLY A 236 -15.84 -9.16 -4.52
N THR A 237 -14.73 -9.90 -4.43
CA THR A 237 -14.63 -11.29 -4.91
C THR A 237 -15.50 -12.20 -4.05
N ALA A 238 -15.38 -12.09 -2.72
CA ALA A 238 -16.21 -12.84 -1.78
C ALA A 238 -17.70 -12.58 -2.03
N LYS A 239 -18.12 -11.33 -2.20
CA LYS A 239 -19.52 -11.01 -2.49
C LYS A 239 -20.02 -11.61 -3.79
N ARG A 240 -19.17 -11.66 -4.82
CA ARG A 240 -19.51 -12.28 -6.11
C ARG A 240 -19.67 -13.80 -5.97
N LEU A 241 -18.83 -14.45 -5.17
CA LEU A 241 -18.95 -15.88 -4.84
C LEU A 241 -20.20 -16.19 -4.01
N GLU A 242 -20.50 -15.37 -3.00
CA GLU A 242 -21.72 -15.48 -2.20
C GLU A 242 -22.98 -15.39 -3.08
N ASN A 243 -23.01 -14.47 -4.05
CA ASN A 243 -24.12 -14.36 -5.02
C ASN A 243 -24.27 -15.60 -5.91
N MET A 244 -23.24 -16.45 -5.99
CA MET A 244 -23.26 -17.75 -6.67
C MET A 244 -23.56 -18.91 -5.70
N CYS A 245 -23.84 -18.62 -4.43
CA CYS A 245 -24.00 -19.56 -3.32
C CYS A 245 -22.73 -20.35 -2.97
N LEU A 246 -21.55 -19.76 -3.19
CA LEU A 246 -20.24 -20.33 -2.84
C LEU A 246 -19.67 -19.55 -1.64
N TYR A 247 -19.45 -20.23 -0.51
CA TYR A 247 -19.09 -19.58 0.75
C TYR A 247 -17.70 -19.97 1.27
N SER A 248 -17.05 -20.94 0.62
CA SER A 248 -15.77 -21.49 1.04
C SER A 248 -14.91 -21.93 -0.16
N MET A 249 -13.61 -22.14 0.05
CA MET A 249 -12.73 -22.65 -1.01
C MET A 249 -13.12 -24.06 -1.44
N GLY A 250 -13.70 -24.87 -0.54
CA GLY A 250 -14.25 -26.18 -0.87
C GLY A 250 -15.43 -26.09 -1.84
N ASP A 251 -16.27 -25.05 -1.72
CA ASP A 251 -17.38 -24.83 -2.65
C ASP A 251 -16.87 -24.45 -4.04
N VAL A 252 -15.87 -23.58 -4.11
CA VAL A 252 -15.22 -23.19 -5.38
C VAL A 252 -14.57 -24.42 -6.05
N ALA A 253 -13.83 -25.22 -5.28
CA ALA A 253 -13.21 -26.44 -5.78
C ALA A 253 -14.25 -27.43 -6.31
N ARG A 254 -15.38 -27.60 -5.61
CA ARG A 254 -16.48 -28.46 -6.05
C ARG A 254 -17.15 -27.93 -7.32
N GLU A 255 -17.42 -26.63 -7.39
CA GLU A 255 -18.03 -25.99 -8.56
C GLU A 255 -17.14 -26.18 -9.80
N SER A 256 -15.82 -26.10 -9.64
CA SER A 256 -14.85 -26.29 -10.72
C SER A 256 -14.75 -27.73 -11.25
N MET A 257 -15.32 -28.74 -10.55
CA MET A 257 -15.24 -30.14 -11.00
C MET A 257 -16.16 -30.45 -12.19
N SER A 258 -17.17 -29.61 -12.44
CA SER A 258 -18.09 -29.78 -13.56
C SER A 258 -17.81 -28.72 -14.63
N LYS A 259 -17.85 -29.12 -15.90
CA LYS A 259 -17.66 -28.19 -17.02
C LYS A 259 -18.59 -26.96 -16.94
N ARG A 260 -19.86 -27.19 -16.59
CA ARG A 260 -20.85 -26.11 -16.44
C ARG A 260 -20.51 -25.17 -15.26
N GLY A 261 -20.01 -25.71 -14.15
CA GLY A 261 -19.65 -24.91 -12.98
C GLY A 261 -18.37 -24.12 -13.19
N GLU A 262 -17.38 -24.73 -13.85
CA GLU A 262 -16.18 -24.02 -14.32
C GLU A 262 -16.56 -22.86 -15.26
N GLU A 263 -17.42 -23.10 -16.26
CA GLU A 263 -17.92 -22.05 -17.16
C GLU A 263 -18.63 -20.90 -16.40
N ARG A 264 -19.35 -21.21 -15.31
CA ARG A 264 -19.96 -20.19 -14.45
C ARG A 264 -18.90 -19.34 -13.73
N LEU A 265 -17.83 -19.95 -13.24
CA LEU A 265 -16.70 -19.24 -12.60
C LEU A 265 -16.01 -18.33 -13.62
N TYR A 266 -15.69 -18.82 -14.82
CA TYR A 266 -15.11 -17.99 -15.89
C TYR A 266 -16.05 -16.87 -16.34
N LYS A 267 -17.36 -17.12 -16.42
CA LYS A 267 -18.33 -16.06 -16.72
C LYS A 267 -18.36 -14.98 -15.64
N ALA A 268 -18.16 -15.35 -14.37
CA ALA A 268 -18.20 -14.42 -13.25
C ALA A 268 -16.87 -13.65 -13.04
N PHE A 269 -15.72 -14.29 -13.27
CA PHE A 269 -14.40 -13.73 -12.91
C PHE A 269 -13.47 -13.51 -14.11
N GLY A 270 -13.86 -13.93 -15.31
CA GLY A 270 -13.00 -13.92 -16.49
C GLY A 270 -11.77 -14.81 -16.29
N ILE A 271 -10.62 -14.39 -16.82
CA ILE A 271 -9.35 -15.12 -16.67
C ILE A 271 -8.92 -15.32 -15.21
N ASN A 272 -9.38 -14.47 -14.28
CA ASN A 272 -9.06 -14.64 -12.85
C ASN A 272 -9.74 -15.85 -12.22
N ALA A 273 -10.70 -16.48 -12.91
CA ALA A 273 -11.30 -17.74 -12.46
C ALA A 273 -10.24 -18.85 -12.37
N GLU A 274 -9.28 -18.88 -13.29
CA GLU A 274 -8.19 -19.86 -13.31
C GLU A 274 -7.40 -19.82 -12.00
N LEU A 275 -6.92 -18.63 -11.63
CA LEU A 275 -6.20 -18.41 -10.37
C LEU A 275 -7.04 -18.80 -9.15
N LEU A 276 -8.34 -18.44 -9.15
CA LEU A 276 -9.23 -18.75 -8.05
C LEU A 276 -9.46 -20.26 -7.90
N ILE A 277 -9.61 -20.98 -9.03
CA ILE A 277 -9.75 -22.44 -9.06
C ILE A 277 -8.47 -23.10 -8.56
N ASP A 278 -7.31 -22.68 -9.07
CA ASP A 278 -6.01 -23.19 -8.64
C ASP A 278 -5.82 -23.02 -7.13
N HIS A 279 -6.08 -21.82 -6.60
CA HIS A 279 -6.01 -21.53 -5.16
C HIS A 279 -7.03 -22.36 -4.36
N ALA A 280 -8.22 -22.62 -4.88
CA ALA A 280 -9.19 -23.51 -4.25
C ALA A 280 -8.67 -24.96 -4.11
N TRP A 281 -7.80 -25.40 -5.02
CA TRP A 281 -7.12 -26.71 -4.95
C TRP A 281 -5.75 -26.67 -4.24
N GLY A 282 -5.29 -25.49 -3.82
CA GLY A 282 -3.99 -25.30 -3.17
C GLY A 282 -2.81 -25.21 -4.14
N TYR A 283 -3.08 -24.98 -5.43
CA TYR A 283 -2.06 -24.85 -6.47
C TYR A 283 -1.69 -23.38 -6.70
N GLU A 284 -0.42 -23.12 -6.98
CA GLU A 284 0.09 -21.82 -7.41
C GLU A 284 1.32 -22.06 -8.29
N PRO A 285 1.21 -21.89 -9.62
CA PRO A 285 2.29 -22.20 -10.55
C PRO A 285 3.38 -21.11 -10.62
N CYS A 286 3.15 -19.93 -10.04
CA CYS A 286 4.12 -18.83 -10.10
C CYS A 286 5.44 -19.21 -9.41
N THR A 287 6.54 -19.16 -10.17
CA THR A 287 7.90 -19.40 -9.67
C THR A 287 8.61 -18.11 -9.33
N MET A 288 9.71 -18.19 -8.57
CA MET A 288 10.51 -17.00 -8.25
C MET A 288 11.08 -16.38 -9.53
N ASP A 289 11.51 -17.20 -10.49
CA ASP A 289 11.95 -16.76 -11.81
C ASP A 289 10.85 -15.98 -12.56
N ALA A 290 9.59 -16.45 -12.50
CA ALA A 290 8.46 -15.73 -13.08
C ALA A 290 8.25 -14.36 -12.38
N VAL A 291 8.34 -14.31 -11.05
CA VAL A 291 8.25 -13.06 -10.28
C VAL A 291 9.36 -12.08 -10.69
N LYS A 292 10.59 -12.55 -10.84
CA LYS A 292 11.75 -11.71 -11.19
C LYS A 292 11.78 -11.29 -12.66
N SER A 293 11.28 -12.14 -13.56
CA SER A 293 11.23 -11.89 -15.00
C SER A 293 10.00 -11.06 -15.42
N TYR A 294 8.96 -10.96 -14.59
CA TYR A 294 7.76 -10.20 -14.91
C TYR A 294 8.08 -8.75 -15.28
N ARG A 295 7.57 -8.33 -16.44
CA ARG A 295 7.61 -6.94 -16.90
C ARG A 295 6.18 -6.53 -17.26
N PRO A 296 5.63 -5.48 -16.64
CA PRO A 296 4.28 -5.02 -16.97
C PRO A 296 4.26 -4.44 -18.39
N MET A 297 3.16 -4.69 -19.13
CA MET A 297 2.97 -4.14 -20.49
C MET A 297 2.97 -2.60 -20.50
N SER A 298 2.49 -1.99 -19.43
CA SER A 298 2.53 -0.54 -19.24
C SER A 298 2.81 -0.22 -17.79
N THR A 299 3.54 0.86 -17.55
CA THR A 299 3.80 1.38 -16.21
C THR A 299 3.17 2.76 -16.07
N SER A 300 2.85 3.12 -14.83
CA SER A 300 2.37 4.44 -14.48
C SER A 300 3.07 4.91 -13.21
N LEU A 301 3.10 6.23 -13.01
CA LEU A 301 3.46 6.84 -11.75
C LEU A 301 2.30 7.71 -11.31
N SER A 302 1.92 7.61 -10.05
CA SER A 302 0.81 8.36 -9.50
C SER A 302 1.17 8.97 -8.16
N SER A 303 0.53 10.10 -7.88
CA SER A 303 0.56 10.77 -6.59
C SER A 303 -0.87 11.11 -6.23
N GLY A 304 -1.32 10.64 -5.07
CA GLY A 304 -2.65 10.92 -4.53
C GLY A 304 -2.54 11.54 -3.15
N GLN A 305 -3.40 12.51 -2.84
CA GLN A 305 -3.51 13.08 -1.51
C GLN A 305 -4.96 13.38 -1.13
N VAL A 306 -5.28 13.17 0.14
CA VAL A 306 -6.50 13.66 0.78
C VAL A 306 -6.14 14.95 1.51
N LEU A 307 -6.85 16.02 1.21
CA LEU A 307 -6.62 17.34 1.79
C LEU A 307 -7.11 17.37 3.24
N HIS A 308 -6.46 18.18 4.08
CA HIS A 308 -6.79 18.26 5.51
C HIS A 308 -8.18 18.90 5.74
N GLU A 309 -8.51 19.87 4.91
CA GLU A 309 -9.77 20.61 4.88
C GLU A 309 -10.31 20.67 3.44
N PRO A 310 -11.58 21.05 3.24
CA PRO A 310 -12.14 21.27 1.91
C PRO A 310 -11.46 22.45 1.23
N TYR A 311 -11.00 22.27 -0.01
CA TYR A 311 -10.34 23.32 -0.79
C TYR A 311 -11.30 23.89 -1.84
N THR A 312 -11.22 25.18 -2.13
CA THR A 312 -11.94 25.78 -3.26
C THR A 312 -11.41 25.25 -4.59
N HIS A 313 -12.14 25.49 -5.68
CA HIS A 313 -11.71 25.10 -7.02
C HIS A 313 -10.32 25.67 -7.39
N GLU A 314 -10.07 26.93 -7.08
CA GLU A 314 -8.78 27.60 -7.33
C GLU A 314 -7.64 27.02 -6.49
N GLN A 315 -7.91 26.74 -5.21
CA GLN A 315 -6.94 26.09 -4.34
C GLN A 315 -6.65 24.65 -4.80
N GLY A 316 -7.68 23.91 -5.22
CA GLY A 316 -7.54 22.59 -5.82
C GLY A 316 -6.68 22.61 -7.08
N ARG A 317 -6.86 23.64 -7.92
CA ARG A 317 -6.04 23.87 -9.12
C ARG A 317 -4.56 24.09 -8.79
N LEU A 318 -4.27 24.85 -7.73
CA LEU A 318 -2.92 25.03 -7.21
C LEU A 318 -2.31 23.69 -6.78
N ILE A 319 -3.07 22.87 -6.04
CA ILE A 319 -2.60 21.55 -5.61
C ILE A 319 -2.31 20.63 -6.79
N VAL A 320 -3.18 20.60 -7.81
CA VAL A 320 -2.94 19.82 -9.03
C VAL A 320 -1.65 20.27 -9.72
N TRP A 321 -1.41 21.59 -9.81
CA TRP A 321 -0.17 22.13 -10.36
C TRP A 321 1.05 21.65 -9.56
N GLU A 322 1.03 21.74 -8.24
CA GLU A 322 2.14 21.29 -7.37
C GLU A 322 2.44 19.80 -7.54
N MET A 323 1.39 18.98 -7.51
CA MET A 323 1.50 17.53 -7.64
C MET A 323 2.03 17.13 -9.02
N ALA A 324 1.53 17.76 -10.08
CA ALA A 324 1.99 17.50 -11.43
C ALA A 324 3.45 17.92 -11.60
N ASP A 325 3.86 19.08 -11.08
CA ASP A 325 5.25 19.56 -11.18
C ASP A 325 6.22 18.61 -10.48
N GLN A 326 5.87 18.13 -9.28
CA GLN A 326 6.65 17.12 -8.57
C GLN A 326 6.73 15.81 -9.35
N LEU A 327 5.60 15.32 -9.88
CA LEU A 327 5.53 14.07 -10.62
C LEU A 327 6.36 14.14 -11.92
N ILE A 328 6.40 15.29 -12.57
CA ILE A 328 7.22 15.53 -13.77
C ILE A 328 8.72 15.54 -13.41
N LEU A 329 9.10 16.18 -12.31
CA LEU A 329 10.49 16.11 -11.83
C LEU A 329 10.91 14.67 -11.48
N ASP A 330 9.99 13.87 -10.96
CA ASP A 330 10.22 12.45 -10.71
C ASP A 330 10.37 11.64 -12.01
N LEU A 331 9.63 11.97 -13.07
CA LEU A 331 9.82 11.40 -14.40
C LEU A 331 11.24 11.67 -14.92
N VAL A 332 11.68 12.92 -14.86
CA VAL A 332 13.03 13.33 -15.30
C VAL A 332 14.10 12.64 -14.46
N ALA A 333 13.93 12.56 -13.15
CA ALA A 333 14.85 11.88 -12.25
C ALA A 333 15.02 10.38 -12.58
N LYS A 334 13.96 9.75 -13.08
CA LYS A 334 13.91 8.33 -13.46
C LYS A 334 14.19 8.09 -14.95
N LYS A 335 14.46 9.14 -15.75
CA LYS A 335 14.63 9.08 -17.22
C LYS A 335 13.42 8.48 -17.94
N LEU A 336 12.23 8.83 -17.46
CA LEU A 336 10.96 8.38 -18.03
C LEU A 336 10.27 9.53 -18.76
N VAL A 337 9.51 9.19 -19.78
CA VAL A 337 8.62 10.11 -20.50
C VAL A 337 7.22 9.52 -20.55
N THR A 338 6.21 10.39 -20.70
CA THR A 338 4.79 10.01 -20.74
C THR A 338 4.08 10.71 -21.88
N ASN A 339 3.04 10.09 -22.43
CA ASN A 339 2.09 10.76 -23.30
C ASN A 339 0.67 10.77 -22.71
N GLN A 340 0.48 10.42 -21.44
CA GLN A 340 -0.85 10.32 -20.85
C GLN A 340 -0.88 10.88 -19.44
N VAL A 341 -1.82 11.79 -19.19
CA VAL A 341 -2.13 12.28 -17.84
C VAL A 341 -3.57 11.92 -17.51
N VAL A 342 -3.76 11.40 -16.30
CA VAL A 342 -5.06 11.06 -15.72
C VAL A 342 -5.23 11.83 -14.42
N LEU A 343 -6.40 12.45 -14.26
CA LEU A 343 -6.79 13.17 -13.06
C LEU A 343 -8.04 12.54 -12.44
N ASP A 344 -7.99 12.33 -11.13
CA ASP A 344 -9.13 11.96 -10.30
C ASP A 344 -9.30 12.99 -9.19
N ILE A 345 -10.42 13.70 -9.20
CA ILE A 345 -10.77 14.75 -8.23
C ILE A 345 -11.99 14.30 -7.42
N GLY A 346 -11.77 14.03 -6.14
CA GLY A 346 -12.83 13.75 -5.18
C GLY A 346 -13.31 15.03 -4.51
N TYR A 347 -14.62 15.25 -4.51
CA TYR A 347 -15.26 16.40 -3.87
C TYR A 347 -15.55 16.15 -2.39
N ASP A 348 -15.68 17.24 -1.63
CA ASP A 348 -15.99 17.20 -0.21
C ASP A 348 -17.48 16.92 0.06
N ILE A 349 -17.77 16.34 1.23
CA ILE A 349 -19.13 16.08 1.72
C ILE A 349 -19.91 17.37 2.00
N GLU A 350 -19.22 18.45 2.37
CA GLU A 350 -19.84 19.76 2.65
C GLU A 350 -20.60 20.31 1.45
N ASN A 351 -20.24 19.90 0.22
CA ASN A 351 -21.00 20.27 -0.98
C ASN A 351 -22.46 19.81 -0.92
N ILE A 352 -22.77 18.69 -0.28
CA ILE A 352 -24.16 18.23 -0.08
C ILE A 352 -24.91 19.20 0.81
N ALA A 353 -24.29 19.61 1.93
CA ALA A 353 -24.88 20.59 2.84
C ALA A 353 -25.05 21.98 2.19
N ARG A 354 -24.21 22.30 1.19
CA ARG A 354 -24.31 23.52 0.38
C ARG A 354 -25.34 23.43 -0.77
N GLY A 355 -26.17 22.39 -0.80
CA GLY A 355 -27.28 22.27 -1.74
C GLY A 355 -26.92 21.63 -3.09
N TYR A 356 -25.88 20.81 -3.16
CA TYR A 356 -25.55 20.08 -4.39
C TYR A 356 -26.65 19.08 -4.78
N THR A 357 -27.16 19.18 -6.01
CA THR A 357 -28.26 18.37 -6.56
C THR A 357 -27.84 17.38 -7.66
N GLY A 358 -26.54 17.31 -7.98
CA GLY A 358 -26.03 16.43 -9.05
C GLY A 358 -25.84 14.97 -8.62
N GLU A 359 -25.10 14.21 -9.44
CA GLU A 359 -24.80 12.80 -9.16
C GLU A 359 -24.01 12.63 -7.87
N ILE A 360 -24.43 11.67 -7.04
CA ILE A 360 -23.83 11.33 -5.76
C ILE A 360 -23.33 9.88 -5.75
N HIS A 361 -22.30 9.60 -4.96
CA HIS A 361 -21.88 8.25 -4.61
C HIS A 361 -21.84 8.08 -3.09
N ILE A 362 -22.05 6.85 -2.64
CA ILE A 362 -21.92 6.48 -1.23
C ILE A 362 -20.50 5.98 -1.00
N ASP A 363 -19.77 6.67 -0.13
CA ASP A 363 -18.40 6.29 0.20
C ASP A 363 -18.34 5.02 1.07
N HIS A 364 -17.13 4.54 1.33
CA HIS A 364 -16.90 3.36 2.19
C HIS A 364 -17.48 3.52 3.61
N TYR A 365 -17.70 4.76 4.08
CA TYR A 365 -18.27 5.07 5.38
C TYR A 365 -19.79 5.25 5.34
N GLY A 366 -20.45 4.94 4.21
CA GLY A 366 -21.89 5.11 4.03
C GLY A 366 -22.33 6.56 3.82
N ARG A 367 -21.40 7.49 3.58
CA ARG A 367 -21.70 8.92 3.45
C ARG A 367 -22.01 9.26 2.00
N LYS A 368 -23.03 10.10 1.79
CA LYS A 368 -23.34 10.66 0.47
C LYS A 368 -22.34 11.78 0.17
N VAL A 369 -21.61 11.64 -0.94
CA VAL A 369 -20.69 12.68 -1.44
C VAL A 369 -20.91 12.87 -2.94
N PRO A 370 -20.60 14.05 -3.51
CA PRO A 370 -20.67 14.24 -4.95
C PRO A 370 -19.79 13.21 -5.68
N LYS A 371 -20.24 12.77 -6.86
CA LYS A 371 -19.46 11.88 -7.72
C LYS A 371 -18.13 12.54 -8.09
N ALA A 372 -17.03 11.79 -7.98
CA ALA A 372 -15.70 12.28 -8.32
C ALA A 372 -15.62 12.65 -9.82
N ALA A 373 -14.88 13.71 -10.13
CA ALA A 373 -14.52 14.02 -11.51
C ALA A 373 -13.30 13.19 -11.92
N HIS A 374 -13.39 12.51 -13.06
CA HIS A 374 -12.32 11.72 -13.63
C HIS A 374 -12.08 12.18 -15.07
N GLY A 375 -10.82 12.28 -15.48
CA GLY A 375 -10.48 12.66 -16.83
C GLY A 375 -9.12 12.14 -17.26
N THR A 376 -8.98 11.92 -18.56
CA THR A 376 -7.71 11.53 -19.19
C THR A 376 -7.42 12.47 -20.35
N VAL A 377 -6.14 12.85 -20.51
CA VAL A 377 -5.62 13.52 -21.70
C VAL A 377 -4.44 12.73 -22.24
N SER A 378 -4.43 12.51 -23.56
CA SER A 378 -3.31 11.88 -24.26
C SER A 378 -2.63 12.93 -25.13
N LEU A 379 -1.30 13.00 -25.06
CA LEU A 379 -0.47 13.84 -25.89
C LEU A 379 -0.03 13.06 -27.15
N PRO A 380 0.21 13.73 -28.28
CA PRO A 380 0.64 13.07 -29.52
C PRO A 380 2.02 12.40 -29.41
N LYS A 381 2.95 13.00 -28.66
CA LYS A 381 4.33 12.52 -28.46
C LYS A 381 4.60 12.35 -26.96
N HIS A 382 5.43 11.37 -26.59
CA HIS A 382 5.87 11.25 -25.20
C HIS A 382 6.82 12.39 -24.85
N THR A 383 6.67 12.95 -23.66
CA THR A 383 7.49 14.07 -23.20
C THR A 383 7.66 14.03 -21.68
N SER A 384 8.67 14.74 -21.20
CA SER A 384 8.90 15.08 -19.78
C SER A 384 8.97 16.61 -19.58
N SER A 385 8.56 17.40 -20.59
CA SER A 385 8.49 18.86 -20.52
C SER A 385 7.49 19.28 -19.44
N SER A 386 7.97 20.04 -18.45
CA SER A 386 7.11 20.61 -17.40
C SER A 386 6.08 21.55 -18.01
N LYS A 387 6.47 22.42 -18.94
CA LYS A 387 5.57 23.37 -19.60
C LYS A 387 4.41 22.68 -20.31
N LYS A 388 4.69 21.66 -21.14
CA LYS A 388 3.66 20.93 -21.89
C LYS A 388 2.74 20.16 -20.95
N LEU A 389 3.31 19.32 -20.08
CA LEU A 389 2.52 18.46 -19.20
C LEU A 389 1.71 19.26 -18.18
N LEU A 390 2.25 20.32 -17.59
CA LEU A 390 1.50 21.19 -16.67
C LEU A 390 0.35 21.88 -17.38
N ARG A 391 0.56 22.39 -18.60
CA ARG A 391 -0.51 23.05 -19.37
C ARG A 391 -1.66 22.08 -19.64
N GLU A 392 -1.38 20.88 -20.15
CA GLU A 392 -2.41 19.88 -20.44
C GLU A 392 -3.10 19.38 -19.17
N THR A 393 -2.36 19.23 -18.08
CA THR A 393 -2.92 18.79 -16.79
C THR A 393 -3.89 19.83 -16.22
N LEU A 394 -3.52 21.11 -16.26
CA LEU A 394 -4.39 22.18 -15.78
C LEU A 394 -5.60 22.40 -16.67
N ALA A 395 -5.43 22.33 -18.00
CA ALA A 395 -6.55 22.38 -18.93
C ALA A 395 -7.53 21.21 -18.70
N LEU A 396 -7.01 20.01 -18.39
CA LEU A 396 -7.83 18.87 -18.03
C LEU A 396 -8.61 19.12 -16.73
N TYR A 397 -7.96 19.67 -15.70
CA TYR A 397 -8.62 20.03 -14.43
C TYR A 397 -9.76 21.02 -14.67
N ASP A 398 -9.48 22.12 -15.38
CA ASP A 398 -10.44 23.18 -15.67
C ASP A 398 -11.65 22.65 -16.47
N ARG A 399 -11.45 21.62 -17.31
CA ARG A 399 -12.49 20.97 -18.11
C ARG A 399 -13.39 20.00 -17.32
N ILE A 400 -12.82 19.22 -16.40
CA ILE A 400 -13.56 18.13 -15.73
C ILE A 400 -14.17 18.53 -14.39
N THR A 401 -13.72 19.63 -13.80
CA THR A 401 -14.14 20.04 -12.46
C THR A 401 -15.20 21.14 -12.48
N ASN A 402 -16.05 21.15 -11.46
CA ASN A 402 -17.05 22.21 -11.29
C ASN A 402 -16.51 23.31 -10.37
N PRO A 403 -16.44 24.58 -10.82
CA PRO A 403 -15.95 25.71 -10.01
C PRO A 403 -16.69 25.94 -8.68
N ALA A 404 -17.96 25.51 -8.58
CA ALA A 404 -18.75 25.68 -7.37
C ALA A 404 -18.45 24.66 -6.27
N LEU A 405 -17.75 23.57 -6.59
CA LEU A 405 -17.56 22.44 -5.67
C LEU A 405 -16.22 22.53 -4.93
N LEU A 406 -16.26 22.18 -3.65
CA LEU A 406 -15.09 22.01 -2.80
C LEU A 406 -14.41 20.66 -3.09
N VAL A 407 -13.09 20.69 -3.21
CA VAL A 407 -12.23 19.54 -3.46
C VAL A 407 -11.71 18.97 -2.15
N ARG A 408 -11.69 17.63 -2.03
CA ARG A 408 -11.19 16.91 -0.85
C ARG A 408 -10.06 15.93 -1.16
N ARG A 409 -9.99 15.40 -2.37
CA ARG A 409 -8.99 14.42 -2.79
C ARG A 409 -8.52 14.74 -4.20
N VAL A 410 -7.21 14.68 -4.42
CA VAL A 410 -6.59 14.88 -5.72
C VAL A 410 -5.67 13.72 -5.99
N THR A 411 -5.79 13.10 -7.17
CA THR A 411 -4.82 12.13 -7.68
C THR A 411 -4.39 12.55 -9.07
N VAL A 412 -3.08 12.61 -9.28
CA VAL A 412 -2.44 12.85 -10.57
C VAL A 412 -1.69 11.59 -10.96
N THR A 413 -1.97 11.05 -12.13
CA THR A 413 -1.31 9.86 -12.66
C THR A 413 -0.74 10.15 -14.05
N VAL A 414 0.52 9.80 -14.26
CA VAL A 414 1.15 9.76 -15.59
C VAL A 414 1.23 8.30 -16.04
N GLY A 415 0.56 8.01 -17.15
CA GLY A 415 0.43 6.65 -17.71
C GLY A 415 1.39 6.41 -18.87
N ARG A 416 1.38 5.18 -19.39
CA ARG A 416 2.11 4.78 -20.61
C ARG A 416 3.58 5.20 -20.58
N LEU A 417 4.25 4.94 -19.45
CA LEU A 417 5.63 5.38 -19.29
C LEU A 417 6.57 4.53 -20.13
N ILE A 418 7.52 5.21 -20.76
CA ILE A 418 8.63 4.59 -21.49
C ILE A 418 9.93 5.25 -21.06
N TYR A 419 11.03 4.51 -21.19
CA TYR A 419 12.36 5.06 -20.97
C TYR A 419 12.70 6.02 -22.10
N GLU A 420 13.32 7.13 -21.77
CA GLU A 420 13.71 8.14 -22.75
C GLU A 420 14.62 7.55 -23.85
N ASP A 421 15.57 6.69 -23.48
CA ASP A 421 16.48 6.02 -24.42
C ASP A 421 15.75 5.08 -25.41
N SER A 422 14.48 4.73 -25.14
CA SER A 422 13.67 3.89 -26.04
C SER A 422 12.91 4.66 -27.12
N LEU A 423 12.90 6.00 -27.05
CA LEU A 423 12.24 6.87 -28.03
C LEU A 423 12.86 6.80 -29.42
N GLU A 424 14.20 6.73 -29.50
CA GLU A 424 14.92 6.69 -30.80
C GLU A 424 14.51 5.50 -31.66
N ASN A 425 14.07 4.40 -31.03
CA ASN A 425 13.66 3.17 -31.69
C ASN A 425 12.16 3.11 -32.02
N ARG A 426 11.38 4.16 -31.71
CA ARG A 426 9.93 4.20 -31.95
C ARG A 426 9.55 5.42 -32.79
N ARG A 427 8.97 5.19 -33.97
CA ARG A 427 8.31 6.25 -34.75
C ARG A 427 6.99 6.63 -34.07
N GLU A 428 7.01 7.68 -33.26
CA GLU A 428 5.81 8.10 -32.49
C GLU A 428 4.80 8.90 -33.31
N SER A 429 5.18 9.42 -34.48
CA SER A 429 4.27 10.17 -35.35
C SER A 429 4.34 9.66 -36.78
N VAL A 430 3.19 9.22 -37.30
CA VAL A 430 2.94 9.26 -38.74
C VAL A 430 2.73 10.73 -39.09
N VAL A 431 3.67 11.32 -39.81
CA VAL A 431 3.51 12.67 -40.33
C VAL A 431 2.57 12.56 -41.52
N GLU A 432 1.33 13.01 -41.37
CA GLU A 432 0.44 13.19 -42.50
C GLU A 432 0.80 14.51 -43.18
N PHE A 433 1.39 14.42 -44.37
CA PHE A 433 1.78 15.61 -45.12
C PHE A 433 0.53 16.28 -45.70
N ASN A 434 0.29 17.52 -45.31
CA ASN A 434 -0.72 18.36 -45.93
C ASN A 434 -0.07 19.15 -47.08
N LEU A 435 -0.64 19.05 -48.28
CA LEU A 435 -0.15 19.72 -49.49
C LEU A 435 -0.06 21.25 -49.36
N PHE A 436 -0.81 21.83 -48.42
CA PHE A 436 -0.86 23.27 -48.15
C PHE A 436 -0.13 23.66 -46.85
N ALA A 437 0.57 22.74 -46.19
CA ALA A 437 1.36 23.06 -45.00
C ALA A 437 2.63 23.83 -45.39
N ASP A 438 2.90 24.93 -44.68
CA ASP A 438 4.18 25.64 -44.75
C ASP A 438 5.23 24.82 -43.97
N VAL A 439 5.85 23.88 -44.68
CA VAL A 439 6.83 22.92 -44.13
C VAL A 439 8.03 23.64 -43.49
N ASP A 440 8.44 24.79 -44.03
CA ASP A 440 9.56 25.57 -43.49
C ASP A 440 9.19 26.25 -42.17
N ALA A 441 7.97 26.80 -42.07
CA ALA A 441 7.48 27.36 -40.82
C ALA A 441 7.27 26.28 -39.75
N GLU A 442 6.79 25.09 -40.13
CA GLU A 442 6.64 23.95 -39.23
C GLU A 442 7.99 23.42 -38.73
N ALA A 443 8.97 23.25 -39.63
CA ALA A 443 10.33 22.84 -39.27
C ALA A 443 11.00 23.83 -38.31
N LYS A 444 10.88 25.14 -38.56
CA LYS A 444 11.39 26.17 -37.64
C LYS A 444 10.72 26.13 -36.27
N ARG A 445 9.41 25.87 -36.21
CA ARG A 445 8.68 25.71 -34.94
C ARG A 445 9.12 24.45 -34.20
N GLU A 446 9.32 23.33 -34.89
CA GLU A 446 9.82 22.10 -34.29
C GLU A 446 11.25 22.26 -33.74
N GLU A 447 12.16 22.89 -34.49
CA GLU A 447 13.51 23.17 -34.02
C GLU A 447 13.51 24.09 -32.79
N ALA A 448 12.71 25.15 -32.81
CA ALA A 448 12.57 26.05 -31.67
C ALA A 448 12.03 25.33 -30.42
N ASN A 449 11.02 24.47 -30.61
CA ASN A 449 10.47 23.64 -29.53
C ASN A 449 11.52 22.67 -28.98
N MET A 450 12.31 22.01 -29.83
CA MET A 450 13.38 21.12 -29.38
C MET A 450 14.47 21.84 -28.59
N ARG A 451 14.85 23.05 -29.01
CA ARG A 451 15.81 23.89 -28.27
C ARG A 451 15.25 24.31 -26.91
N GLU A 452 13.97 24.69 -26.85
CA GLU A 452 13.31 25.06 -25.59
C GLU A 452 13.23 23.86 -24.63
N GLU A 453 12.84 22.68 -25.11
CA GLU A 453 12.78 21.45 -24.30
C GLU A 453 14.16 21.05 -23.78
N LYS A 454 15.22 21.16 -24.59
CA LYS A 454 16.59 20.88 -24.15
C LYS A 454 17.03 21.83 -23.03
N ARG A 455 16.68 23.12 -23.13
CA ARG A 455 16.96 24.11 -22.09
C ARG A 455 16.18 23.80 -20.80
N GLU A 456 14.90 23.50 -20.92
CA GLU A 456 14.04 23.12 -19.79
C GLU A 456 14.58 21.89 -19.07
N LYS A 457 14.97 20.86 -19.83
CA LYS A 457 15.54 19.63 -19.28
C LYS A 457 16.84 19.88 -18.52
N SER A 458 17.72 20.74 -19.05
CA SER A 458 18.94 21.14 -18.36
C SER A 458 18.63 21.81 -17.01
N LEU A 459 17.62 22.69 -16.96
CA LEU A 459 17.17 23.31 -15.72
C LEU A 459 16.60 22.28 -14.73
N GLN A 460 15.77 21.34 -15.18
CA GLN A 460 15.22 20.26 -14.34
C GLN A 460 16.36 19.41 -13.74
N HIS A 461 17.38 19.06 -14.52
CA HIS A 461 18.55 18.34 -14.01
C HIS A 461 19.31 19.14 -12.95
N ALA A 462 19.51 20.44 -13.17
CA ALA A 462 20.15 21.31 -12.18
C ALA A 462 19.32 21.37 -10.87
N MET A 463 18.00 21.53 -10.97
CA MET A 463 17.09 21.51 -9.82
C MET A 463 17.18 20.19 -9.05
N LEU A 464 17.18 19.05 -9.77
CA LEU A 464 17.31 17.73 -9.17
C LEU A 464 18.66 17.54 -8.46
N ALA A 465 19.75 18.04 -9.05
CA ALA A 465 21.08 18.00 -8.42
C ALA A 465 21.12 18.78 -7.11
N ILE A 466 20.55 19.99 -7.08
CA ILE A 466 20.43 20.82 -5.86
C ILE A 466 19.59 20.08 -4.81
N ARG A 467 18.44 19.54 -5.19
CA ARG A 467 17.55 18.80 -4.27
C ARG A 467 18.19 17.55 -3.69
N ARG A 468 19.00 16.83 -4.47
CA ARG A 468 19.74 15.66 -3.98
C ARG A 468 20.80 16.04 -2.94
N ARG A 469 21.47 17.18 -3.10
CA ARG A 469 22.55 17.61 -2.20
C ARG A 469 22.06 18.32 -0.95
N PHE A 470 21.04 19.16 -1.05
CA PHE A 470 20.59 20.04 0.03
C PHE A 470 19.18 19.73 0.55
N GLY A 471 18.53 18.71 0.01
CA GLY A 471 17.18 18.29 0.39
C GLY A 471 16.08 18.85 -0.52
N LYS A 472 14.89 18.23 -0.47
CA LYS A 472 13.77 18.54 -1.37
C LYS A 472 13.26 19.99 -1.28
N ASN A 473 13.39 20.62 -0.11
CA ASN A 473 13.00 22.02 0.15
C ASN A 473 14.10 23.04 -0.18
N ALA A 474 15.26 22.63 -0.70
CA ALA A 474 16.35 23.56 -1.04
C ALA A 474 16.03 24.47 -2.22
N ILE A 475 15.11 24.05 -3.10
CA ILE A 475 14.63 24.87 -4.22
C ILE A 475 13.12 24.72 -4.38
N LEU A 476 12.42 25.84 -4.25
CA LEU A 476 10.97 25.97 -4.28
C LEU A 476 10.58 27.01 -5.33
N LYS A 477 9.43 26.81 -5.97
CA LYS A 477 8.84 27.83 -6.85
C LYS A 477 7.99 28.76 -5.99
N ALA A 478 7.81 30.01 -6.41
CA ALA A 478 7.05 31.01 -5.66
C ALA A 478 5.62 30.54 -5.29
N ALA A 479 4.99 29.76 -6.17
CA ALA A 479 3.66 29.17 -5.90
C ALA A 479 3.64 28.20 -4.70
N ASN A 480 4.77 27.56 -4.36
CA ASN A 480 4.88 26.66 -3.21
C ASN A 480 4.94 27.40 -1.86
N LEU A 481 5.10 28.72 -1.86
CA LEU A 481 5.13 29.56 -0.66
C LEU A 481 3.75 30.11 -0.27
N ARG A 482 2.71 29.84 -1.09
CA ARG A 482 1.33 30.21 -0.74
C ARG A 482 0.88 29.43 0.49
N LYS A 483 0.00 30.01 1.30
CA LYS A 483 -0.45 29.41 2.57
C LYS A 483 -1.19 28.08 2.34
N GLU A 484 -1.87 27.97 1.21
CA GLU A 484 -2.66 26.82 0.79
C GLU A 484 -1.81 25.74 0.09
N ALA A 485 -0.55 26.05 -0.22
CA ALA A 485 0.37 25.11 -0.84
C ALA A 485 0.75 23.98 0.12
N ARG A 486 1.00 22.79 -0.42
CA ARG A 486 1.33 21.59 0.36
C ARG A 486 2.73 21.04 0.09
N THR A 487 3.43 21.53 -0.94
CA THR A 487 4.75 21.03 -1.35
C THR A 487 5.76 20.95 -0.20
N ILE A 488 5.87 21.98 0.64
CA ILE A 488 6.87 22.04 1.71
C ILE A 488 6.64 20.94 2.75
N ALA A 489 5.40 20.80 3.22
CA ALA A 489 5.01 19.76 4.15
C ALA A 489 5.18 18.36 3.54
N ARG A 490 4.73 18.18 2.29
CA ARG A 490 4.85 16.90 1.56
C ARG A 490 6.29 16.45 1.35
N ASN A 491 7.22 17.39 1.17
CA ASN A 491 8.63 17.09 1.03
C ASN A 491 9.24 16.47 2.31
N SER A 492 8.62 16.69 3.47
CA SER A 492 8.98 16.10 4.77
C SER A 492 8.17 14.85 5.11
N GLU A 493 7.41 14.30 4.17
CA GLU A 493 6.59 13.11 4.34
C GLU A 493 7.05 11.94 3.44
N ILE A 494 6.85 10.71 3.91
CA ILE A 494 6.96 9.46 3.17
C ILE A 494 5.61 8.75 3.26
N GLY A 495 5.01 8.38 2.13
CA GLY A 495 3.68 7.73 2.11
C GLY A 495 2.52 8.57 2.67
N GLY A 496 2.69 9.89 2.84
CA GLY A 496 1.67 10.77 3.45
C GLY A 496 1.79 10.93 4.97
N HIS A 497 2.84 10.35 5.56
CA HIS A 497 3.16 10.42 6.97
C HIS A 497 4.54 11.03 7.16
N ARG A 498 4.81 11.53 8.37
CA ARG A 498 6.10 12.15 8.69
C ARG A 498 7.25 11.17 8.38
N ALA A 499 8.25 11.69 7.65
CA ALA A 499 9.44 10.94 7.29
C ALA A 499 10.24 10.52 8.52
#